data_AF-A0A453J164-F1
#
_entry.id   AF-A0A453J164-F1
#
_cell.length_a   1.000
_cell.length_b   1.000
_cell.length_c   1.000
_cell.angle_alpha   90.00
_cell.angle_beta   90.00
_cell.angle_gamma   90.00
#
_symmetry.space_group_name_H-M   'P 1'
#
loop_
_entity.id
_entity.type
_entity.pdbx_description
1 polymer ?
#
loop_
_entity_poly.entity_id
_entity_poly.type
_entity_poly.pdbx_seq_one_letter_code
_entity_poly.pdbx_strand_id
1 'polypeptide(L)'
;GLVPARPGQEAPEDAATAPARGAVSERAARKESERRTYLVAALMSSLGITSMAAAAVYYRFAWQMEGGEIPVTEMLGTLALSVGAAVGMEFWARWAHRALWHASLWDMHESHHLPRDGPFELNDVFAIVNAVPAMALLAFGFFNRGLLPGLCFGAGLGITLFGMAYMFVHDGLVHRRFPVGPIENVPYFRRVAAAHQVRPSAPNRTKLYPSFGSEL
;
A
#
# COMPACT_ATOMS: atom_id res chain seq x y z
N GLY A 1 36.46 -30.18 57.78
CA GLY A 1 35.47 -29.11 57.64
C GLY A 1 36.07 -27.96 56.85
N LEU A 2 35.35 -27.52 55.81
CA LEU A 2 35.44 -26.28 55.03
C LEU A 2 36.82 -25.81 54.52
N VAL A 3 37.00 -25.93 53.19
CA VAL A 3 37.88 -25.08 52.38
C VAL A 3 37.15 -23.76 52.11
N PRO A 4 37.77 -22.57 52.33
CA PRO A 4 37.12 -21.30 52.03
C PRO A 4 37.09 -21.05 50.51
N ALA A 5 35.93 -20.61 50.01
CA ALA A 5 35.75 -20.20 48.63
C ALA A 5 36.59 -18.94 48.33
N ARG A 6 37.30 -18.94 47.20
CA ARG A 6 37.98 -17.75 46.67
C ARG A 6 36.94 -16.75 46.12
N PRO A 7 36.95 -15.48 46.52
CA PRO A 7 36.17 -14.45 45.87
C PRO A 7 36.90 -13.96 44.62
N GLY A 8 36.17 -13.80 43.52
CA GLY A 8 36.66 -13.09 42.34
C GLY A 8 37.01 -13.98 41.15
N GLN A 9 35.98 -14.42 40.43
CA GLN A 9 36.05 -14.71 39.00
C GLN A 9 34.62 -14.70 38.44
N GLU A 10 33.96 -13.54 38.53
CA GLU A 10 32.91 -13.23 37.55
C GLU A 10 33.64 -12.90 36.25
N ALA A 11 33.35 -13.69 35.23
CA ALA A 11 34.08 -13.72 33.97
C ALA A 11 34.01 -12.37 33.23
N PRO A 12 35.05 -11.99 32.46
CA PRO A 12 35.10 -10.76 31.66
C PRO A 12 34.12 -10.73 30.46
N GLU A 13 33.28 -11.77 30.29
CA GLU A 13 32.30 -11.85 29.20
C GLU A 13 31.12 -10.88 29.36
N ASP A 14 30.70 -10.55 30.59
CA ASP A 14 29.54 -9.68 30.82
C ASP A 14 29.84 -8.20 30.52
N ALA A 15 31.07 -7.75 30.73
CA ALA A 15 31.48 -6.38 30.44
C ALA A 15 31.61 -6.10 28.92
N ALA A 16 32.05 -7.08 28.14
CA ALA A 16 32.21 -6.95 26.69
C ALA A 16 30.87 -7.05 25.92
N THR A 17 29.88 -7.76 26.48
CA THR A 17 28.56 -7.94 25.87
C THR A 17 27.54 -6.85 26.22
N ALA A 18 27.74 -6.12 27.33
CA ALA A 18 26.92 -4.98 27.73
C ALA A 18 26.77 -3.88 26.65
N PRO A 19 27.85 -3.38 25.99
CA PRO A 19 27.72 -2.37 24.93
C PRO A 19 27.02 -2.91 23.68
N ALA A 20 27.21 -4.19 23.34
CA ALA A 20 26.50 -4.84 22.24
C ALA A 20 25.00 -5.01 22.53
N ARG A 21 24.63 -5.38 23.76
CA ARG A 21 23.22 -5.45 24.22
C ARG A 21 22.56 -4.07 24.22
N GLY A 22 23.27 -3.03 24.64
CA GLY A 22 22.80 -1.63 24.58
C GLY A 22 22.55 -1.14 23.15
N ALA A 23 23.49 -1.41 22.23
CA ALA A 23 23.31 -1.06 20.82
C ALA A 23 22.13 -1.81 20.17
N VAL A 24 21.87 -3.06 20.57
CA VAL A 24 20.72 -3.84 20.09
C VAL A 24 19.41 -3.31 20.65
N SER A 25 19.34 -2.95 21.93
CA SER A 25 18.13 -2.40 22.56
C SER A 25 17.80 -1.01 22.01
N GLU A 26 18.79 -0.14 21.79
CA GLU A 26 18.61 1.16 21.15
C GLU A 26 18.11 1.02 19.70
N ARG A 27 18.69 0.09 18.92
CA ARG A 27 18.21 -0.20 17.56
C ARG A 27 16.77 -0.75 17.57
N ALA A 28 16.42 -1.59 18.53
CA ALA A 28 15.06 -2.11 18.68
C ALA A 28 14.07 -0.99 19.04
N ALA A 29 14.42 -0.13 20.01
CA ALA A 29 13.61 1.01 20.42
C ALA A 29 13.41 2.02 19.27
N ARG A 30 14.47 2.29 18.49
CA ARG A 30 14.39 3.13 17.30
C ARG A 30 13.42 2.55 16.27
N LYS A 31 13.55 1.26 15.94
CA LYS A 31 12.62 0.57 15.01
C LYS A 31 11.18 0.59 15.50
N GLU A 32 10.96 0.47 16.81
CA GLU A 32 9.62 0.57 17.39
C GLU A 32 9.05 1.99 17.28
N SER A 33 9.86 3.01 17.57
CA SER A 33 9.46 4.41 17.41
C SER A 33 9.12 4.77 15.96
N GLU A 34 9.94 4.31 15.00
CA GLU A 34 9.69 4.49 13.56
C GLU A 34 8.38 3.80 13.16
N ARG A 35 8.16 2.55 13.60
CA ARG A 35 6.89 1.85 13.38
C ARG A 35 5.70 2.61 13.95
N ARG A 36 5.78 3.12 15.19
CA ARG A 36 4.69 3.91 15.79
C ARG A 36 4.41 5.18 14.98
N THR A 37 5.44 5.90 14.54
CA THR A 37 5.28 7.08 13.68
C THR A 37 4.57 6.72 12.38
N TYR A 38 4.98 5.66 11.69
CA TYR A 38 4.33 5.22 10.46
C TYR A 38 2.88 4.78 10.68
N LEU A 39 2.58 4.08 11.77
CA LEU A 39 1.22 3.68 12.13
C LEU A 39 0.34 4.92 12.35
N VAL A 40 0.82 5.90 13.12
CA VAL A 40 0.10 7.15 13.37
C VAL A 40 -0.11 7.92 12.07
N ALA A 41 0.92 8.05 11.24
CA ALA A 41 0.81 8.72 9.94
C ALA A 41 -0.22 8.02 9.04
N ALA A 42 -0.21 6.69 8.98
CA ALA A 42 -1.16 5.91 8.21
C ALA A 42 -2.60 6.08 8.72
N LEU A 43 -2.80 6.01 10.04
CA LEU A 43 -4.12 6.24 10.66
C LEU A 43 -4.64 7.66 10.36
N MET A 44 -3.84 8.68 10.61
CA MET A 44 -4.20 10.07 10.36
C MET A 44 -4.51 10.32 8.88
N SER A 45 -3.74 9.73 7.97
CA SER A 45 -3.97 9.82 6.53
C SER A 45 -5.28 9.13 6.13
N SER A 46 -5.55 7.93 6.64
CA SER A 46 -6.81 7.22 6.39
C SER A 46 -8.02 7.99 6.89
N LEU A 47 -7.95 8.51 8.11
CA LEU A 47 -8.99 9.36 8.68
C LEU A 47 -9.19 10.60 7.82
N GLY A 48 -8.12 11.32 7.48
CA GLY A 48 -8.19 12.52 6.63
C GLY A 48 -8.82 12.25 5.26
N ILE A 49 -8.38 11.22 4.54
CA ILE A 49 -8.90 10.90 3.21
C ILE A 49 -10.33 10.38 3.30
N THR A 50 -10.67 9.56 4.29
CA THR A 50 -12.04 9.06 4.48
C THR A 50 -13.00 10.20 4.81
N SER A 51 -12.61 11.10 5.71
CA SER A 51 -13.37 12.30 6.04
C SER A 51 -13.54 13.21 4.82
N MET A 52 -12.48 13.41 4.02
CA MET A 52 -12.55 14.18 2.78
C MET A 52 -13.50 13.55 1.77
N ALA A 53 -13.45 12.23 1.59
CA ALA A 53 -14.35 11.50 0.70
C ALA A 53 -15.81 11.61 1.15
N ALA A 54 -16.08 11.44 2.45
CA ALA A 54 -17.41 11.61 3.02
C ALA A 54 -17.93 13.04 2.84
N ALA A 55 -17.08 14.04 3.10
CA ALA A 55 -17.41 15.44 2.85
C ALA A 55 -17.68 15.71 1.36
N ALA A 56 -16.87 15.17 0.45
CA ALA A 56 -17.06 15.36 -0.99
C ALA A 56 -18.39 14.76 -1.48
N VAL A 57 -18.76 13.56 -1.01
CA VAL A 57 -20.06 12.95 -1.28
C VAL A 57 -21.19 13.81 -0.72
N TYR A 58 -21.07 14.23 0.54
CA TYR A 58 -22.07 15.06 1.21
C TYR A 58 -22.28 16.38 0.48
N TYR A 59 -21.21 17.14 0.24
CA TYR A 59 -21.29 18.43 -0.44
C TYR A 59 -21.85 18.27 -1.84
N ARG A 60 -21.39 17.27 -2.61
CA ARG A 60 -21.91 16.97 -3.96
C ARG A 60 -23.43 16.96 -3.98
N PHE A 61 -24.06 16.18 -3.11
CA PHE A 61 -25.51 16.05 -3.11
C PHE A 61 -26.19 17.23 -2.41
N ALA A 62 -25.56 17.83 -1.41
CA ALA A 62 -26.11 19.00 -0.71
C ALA A 62 -26.38 20.17 -1.67
N TRP A 63 -25.43 20.53 -2.53
CA TRP A 63 -25.62 21.64 -3.49
C TRP A 63 -26.49 21.26 -4.70
N GLN A 64 -26.76 19.97 -4.94
CA GLN A 64 -27.75 19.52 -5.91
C GLN A 64 -29.18 19.60 -5.36
N MET A 65 -29.35 19.33 -4.07
CA MET A 65 -30.66 19.34 -3.39
C MET A 65 -31.15 20.75 -3.02
N GLU A 66 -30.39 21.82 -3.27
CA GLU A 66 -30.86 23.21 -3.13
C GLU A 66 -32.12 23.50 -3.97
N GLY A 67 -32.37 22.72 -5.03
CA GLY A 67 -33.59 22.77 -5.84
C GLY A 67 -34.79 21.99 -5.29
N GLY A 68 -34.68 21.34 -4.13
CA GLY A 68 -35.76 20.60 -3.47
C GLY A 68 -36.04 19.18 -3.98
N GLU A 69 -35.45 18.78 -5.11
CA GLU A 69 -35.56 17.42 -5.64
C GLU A 69 -34.41 16.53 -5.17
N ILE A 70 -34.73 15.32 -4.71
CA ILE A 70 -33.73 14.32 -4.33
C ILE A 70 -33.31 13.55 -5.59
N PRO A 71 -32.03 13.61 -6.03
CA PRO A 71 -31.58 12.97 -7.27
C PRO A 71 -31.32 11.47 -7.07
N VAL A 72 -32.38 10.70 -6.75
CA VAL A 72 -32.29 9.27 -6.37
C VAL A 72 -31.55 8.44 -7.42
N THR A 73 -31.86 8.63 -8.71
CA THR A 73 -31.20 7.89 -9.81
C THR A 73 -29.71 8.17 -9.86
N GLU A 74 -29.30 9.42 -9.63
CA GLU A 74 -27.89 9.79 -9.60
C GLU A 74 -27.18 9.22 -8.37
N MET A 75 -27.83 9.25 -7.20
CA MET A 75 -27.29 8.66 -5.96
C MET A 75 -27.07 7.15 -6.11
N LEU A 76 -28.06 6.44 -6.64
CA LEU A 76 -27.96 5.00 -6.89
C LEU A 76 -26.90 4.69 -7.96
N GLY A 77 -26.84 5.47 -9.04
CA GLY A 77 -25.82 5.34 -10.06
C GLY A 77 -24.41 5.58 -9.50
N THR A 78 -24.23 6.61 -8.67
CA THR A 78 -22.97 6.94 -8.02
C THR A 78 -22.51 5.79 -7.11
N LEU A 79 -23.42 5.24 -6.30
CA LEU A 79 -23.13 4.11 -5.43
C LEU A 79 -22.76 2.86 -6.24
N ALA A 80 -23.57 2.53 -7.25
CA ALA A 80 -23.36 1.36 -8.11
C ALA A 80 -22.02 1.44 -8.85
N LEU A 81 -21.67 2.60 -9.41
CA LEU A 81 -20.40 2.80 -10.10
C LEU A 81 -19.21 2.85 -9.13
N SER A 82 -19.38 3.34 -7.91
CA SER A 82 -18.34 3.26 -6.88
C SER A 82 -18.01 1.81 -6.53
N VAL A 83 -19.03 1.00 -6.22
CA VAL A 83 -18.83 -0.42 -5.91
C VAL A 83 -18.30 -1.16 -7.13
N GLY A 84 -18.88 -0.93 -8.30
CA GLY A 84 -18.48 -1.56 -9.55
C GLY A 84 -17.04 -1.24 -9.96
N ALA A 85 -16.61 0.02 -9.82
CA ALA A 85 -15.24 0.43 -10.11
C ALA A 85 -14.25 -0.16 -9.09
N ALA A 86 -14.59 -0.21 -7.80
CA ALA A 86 -13.73 -0.83 -6.80
C ALA A 86 -13.51 -2.32 -7.09
N VAL A 87 -14.58 -3.05 -7.47
CA VAL A 87 -14.49 -4.45 -7.88
C VAL A 87 -13.75 -4.60 -9.20
N GLY A 88 -14.03 -3.76 -10.19
CA GLY A 88 -13.36 -3.76 -11.49
C GLY A 88 -11.85 -3.53 -11.38
N MET A 89 -11.44 -2.66 -10.46
CA MET A 89 -10.03 -2.40 -10.17
C MET A 89 -9.28 -3.62 -9.64
N GLU A 90 -9.93 -4.53 -8.91
CA GLU A 90 -9.32 -5.80 -8.51
C GLU A 90 -8.96 -6.67 -9.73
N PHE A 91 -9.87 -6.77 -10.70
CA PHE A 91 -9.62 -7.51 -11.93
C PHE A 91 -8.57 -6.83 -12.80
N TRP A 92 -8.67 -5.50 -12.92
CA TRP A 92 -7.69 -4.69 -13.64
C TRP A 92 -6.29 -4.83 -13.05
N ALA A 93 -6.14 -4.68 -11.73
CA ALA A 93 -4.85 -4.79 -11.05
C ALA A 93 -4.22 -6.17 -11.24
N ARG A 94 -5.00 -7.25 -11.11
CA ARG A 94 -4.52 -8.62 -11.36
C ARG A 94 -4.05 -8.81 -12.80
N TRP A 95 -4.83 -8.28 -13.76
CA TRP A 95 -4.48 -8.37 -15.17
C TRP A 95 -3.24 -7.53 -15.49
N ALA A 96 -3.21 -6.26 -15.08
CA ALA A 96 -2.10 -5.33 -15.31
C ALA A 96 -0.80 -5.86 -14.69
N HIS A 97 -0.86 -6.41 -13.48
CA HIS A 97 0.27 -7.05 -12.83
C HIS A 97 0.83 -8.20 -13.66
N ARG A 98 -0.02 -9.10 -14.15
CA ARG A 98 0.41 -10.26 -14.95
C ARG A 98 0.85 -9.90 -16.37
N ALA A 99 0.12 -9.01 -17.04
CA ALA A 99 0.22 -8.78 -18.48
C ALA A 99 1.07 -7.56 -18.86
N LEU A 100 1.15 -6.54 -17.98
CA LEU A 100 1.92 -5.32 -18.25
C LEU A 100 3.18 -5.28 -17.38
N TRP A 101 3.04 -5.39 -16.05
CA TRP A 101 4.15 -5.20 -15.11
C TRP A 101 5.20 -6.31 -15.19
N HIS A 102 4.79 -7.56 -15.40
CA HIS A 102 5.72 -8.68 -15.65
C HIS A 102 6.18 -8.83 -17.11
N ALA A 103 5.76 -7.93 -18.00
CA ALA A 103 6.14 -7.96 -19.41
C ALA A 103 6.85 -6.66 -19.79
N SER A 104 6.12 -5.70 -20.36
CA SER A 104 6.68 -4.47 -20.91
C SER A 104 7.13 -3.44 -19.87
N LEU A 105 6.64 -3.52 -18.63
CA LEU A 105 6.93 -2.56 -17.56
C LEU A 105 7.78 -3.16 -16.44
N TRP A 106 8.52 -4.24 -16.74
CA TRP A 106 9.37 -4.92 -15.75
C TRP A 106 10.43 -4.00 -15.16
N ASP A 107 11.08 -3.15 -15.95
CA ASP A 107 12.13 -2.26 -15.44
C ASP A 107 11.64 -1.31 -14.33
N MET A 108 10.34 -0.95 -14.35
CA MET A 108 9.71 -0.14 -13.30
C MET A 108 9.20 -1.00 -12.13
N HIS A 109 8.79 -2.23 -12.41
CA HIS A 109 8.27 -3.17 -11.41
C HIS A 109 9.37 -3.95 -10.67
N GLU A 110 10.57 -4.04 -11.23
CA GLU A 110 11.72 -4.73 -10.64
C GLU A 110 12.09 -4.15 -9.28
N SER A 111 11.98 -2.82 -9.10
CA SER A 111 12.22 -2.17 -7.82
C SER A 111 11.32 -2.73 -6.71
N HIS A 112 10.09 -3.14 -7.06
CA HIS A 112 9.13 -3.69 -6.12
C HIS A 112 9.48 -5.10 -5.63
N HIS A 113 10.32 -5.83 -6.37
CA HIS A 113 10.81 -7.16 -5.99
C HIS A 113 12.15 -7.10 -5.25
N LEU A 114 12.86 -5.99 -5.32
CA LEU A 114 14.15 -5.79 -4.67
C LEU A 114 13.97 -5.22 -3.24
N PRO A 115 14.94 -5.42 -2.33
CA PRO A 115 14.94 -4.74 -1.05
C PRO A 115 14.96 -3.23 -1.24
N ARG A 116 14.01 -2.54 -0.59
CA ARG A 116 13.82 -1.09 -0.70
C ARG A 116 15.06 -0.30 -0.30
N ASP A 117 15.34 0.73 -1.09
CA ASP A 117 16.31 1.78 -0.77
C ASP A 117 15.60 3.14 -0.77
N GLY A 118 15.22 3.63 0.42
CA GLY A 118 14.57 4.94 0.60
C GLY A 118 13.03 4.97 0.59
N PRO A 119 12.42 6.17 0.57
CA PRO A 119 10.96 6.37 0.72
C PRO A 119 10.15 6.20 -0.57
N PHE A 120 10.73 6.46 -1.75
CA PHE A 120 10.06 6.39 -3.06
C PHE A 120 10.65 5.27 -3.92
N GLU A 121 9.81 4.60 -4.70
CA GLU A 121 10.23 3.57 -5.67
C GLU A 121 9.69 3.88 -7.07
N LEU A 122 10.35 3.39 -8.12
CA LEU A 122 9.84 3.51 -9.49
C LEU A 122 8.45 2.86 -9.64
N ASN A 123 8.17 1.83 -8.85
CA ASN A 123 6.86 1.19 -8.78
C ASN A 123 5.74 2.14 -8.30
N ASP A 124 6.05 3.22 -7.56
CA ASP A 124 5.05 4.20 -7.12
C ASP A 124 4.41 4.94 -8.31
N VAL A 125 5.05 4.93 -9.49
CA VAL A 125 4.46 5.48 -10.72
C VAL A 125 3.17 4.77 -11.10
N PHE A 126 3.03 3.47 -10.84
CA PHE A 126 1.77 2.76 -11.11
C PHE A 126 0.63 3.28 -10.24
N ALA A 127 0.91 3.64 -8.99
CA ALA A 127 -0.10 4.26 -8.12
C ALA A 127 -0.51 5.63 -8.67
N ILE A 128 0.45 6.46 -9.11
CA ILE A 128 0.19 7.78 -9.69
C ILE A 128 -0.64 7.68 -10.99
N VAL A 129 -0.27 6.76 -11.88
CA VAL A 129 -0.97 6.54 -13.16
C VAL A 129 -2.44 6.16 -12.94
N ASN A 130 -2.75 5.43 -11.88
CA ASN A 130 -4.15 5.10 -11.53
C ASN A 130 -4.84 6.24 -10.74
N ALA A 131 -4.10 7.03 -9.95
CA ALA A 131 -4.63 8.14 -9.17
C ALA A 131 -5.07 9.32 -10.05
N VAL A 132 -4.35 9.62 -11.13
CA VAL A 132 -4.67 10.75 -12.03
C VAL A 132 -6.06 10.61 -12.67
N PRO A 133 -6.42 9.48 -13.32
CA PRO A 133 -7.77 9.25 -13.81
C PRO A 133 -8.84 9.31 -12.72
N ALA A 134 -8.56 8.78 -11.53
CA ALA A 134 -9.50 8.83 -10.41
C ALA A 134 -9.79 10.27 -9.96
N MET A 135 -8.75 11.09 -9.83
CA MET A 135 -8.90 12.52 -9.50
C MET A 135 -9.63 13.29 -10.60
N ALA A 136 -9.35 13.00 -11.87
CA ALA A 136 -10.06 13.64 -12.99
C ALA A 136 -11.56 13.32 -12.98
N LEU A 137 -11.91 12.05 -12.74
CA LEU A 137 -13.30 11.60 -12.61
C LEU A 137 -14.02 12.22 -11.40
N LEU A 138 -13.34 12.29 -10.25
CA LEU A 138 -13.86 12.95 -9.05
C LEU A 138 -14.08 14.45 -9.27
N ALA A 139 -13.12 15.15 -9.88
CA ALA A 139 -13.24 16.58 -10.16
C ALA A 139 -14.35 16.87 -11.16
N PHE A 140 -14.36 16.16 -12.31
CA PHE A 140 -15.41 16.30 -13.31
C PHE A 140 -16.78 15.99 -12.72
N GLY A 141 -16.88 14.92 -11.94
CA GLY A 141 -18.08 14.59 -11.21
C GLY A 141 -18.51 15.73 -10.31
N PHE A 142 -17.67 16.11 -9.35
CA PHE A 142 -17.97 17.07 -8.29
C PHE A 142 -18.45 18.43 -8.82
N PHE A 143 -17.84 18.96 -9.88
CA PHE A 143 -18.16 20.30 -10.41
C PHE A 143 -19.32 20.34 -11.41
N ASN A 144 -19.87 19.19 -11.84
CA ASN A 144 -20.93 19.15 -12.84
C ASN A 144 -22.21 18.48 -12.29
N ARG A 145 -23.38 19.00 -12.71
CA ARG A 145 -24.70 18.44 -12.35
C ARG A 145 -25.14 17.37 -13.35
N GLY A 146 -25.89 16.39 -12.87
CA GLY A 146 -26.59 15.41 -13.68
C GLY A 146 -26.02 14.01 -13.56
N LEU A 147 -26.74 13.07 -14.20
CA LEU A 147 -26.48 11.64 -14.06
C LEU A 147 -25.05 11.26 -14.49
N LEU A 148 -24.59 11.71 -15.66
CA LEU A 148 -23.26 11.35 -16.17
C LEU A 148 -22.13 11.83 -15.23
N PRO A 149 -22.08 13.10 -14.78
CA PRO A 149 -21.16 13.52 -13.73
C PRO A 149 -21.26 12.69 -12.44
N GLY A 150 -22.46 12.30 -12.00
CA GLY A 150 -22.63 11.43 -10.82
C GLY A 150 -22.03 10.05 -11.01
N LEU A 151 -22.20 9.45 -12.19
CA LEU A 151 -21.56 8.18 -12.55
C LEU A 151 -20.04 8.30 -12.58
N CYS A 152 -19.50 9.37 -13.16
CA CYS A 152 -18.06 9.65 -13.15
C CYS A 152 -17.52 9.83 -11.73
N PHE A 153 -18.23 10.60 -10.89
CA PHE A 153 -17.89 10.78 -9.49
C PHE A 153 -17.84 9.44 -8.75
N GLY A 154 -18.87 8.60 -8.96
CA GLY A 154 -18.93 7.24 -8.41
C GLY A 154 -17.74 6.40 -8.83
N ALA A 155 -17.42 6.35 -10.12
CA ALA A 155 -16.29 5.60 -10.63
C ALA A 155 -14.95 6.08 -10.03
N GLY A 156 -14.72 7.39 -9.97
CA GLY A 156 -13.52 7.97 -9.36
C GLY A 156 -13.41 7.67 -7.86
N LEU A 157 -14.54 7.69 -7.15
CA LEU A 157 -14.62 7.30 -5.73
C LEU A 157 -14.25 5.83 -5.54
N GLY A 158 -14.79 4.94 -6.36
CA GLY A 158 -14.50 3.51 -6.32
C GLY A 158 -13.01 3.19 -6.58
N ILE A 159 -12.40 3.84 -7.58
CA ILE A 159 -10.96 3.70 -7.87
C ILE A 159 -10.13 4.20 -6.69
N THR A 160 -10.50 5.32 -6.08
CA THR A 160 -9.79 5.89 -4.93
C THR A 160 -9.89 4.99 -3.70
N LEU A 161 -11.08 4.46 -3.40
CA LEU A 161 -11.29 3.51 -2.29
C LEU A 161 -10.51 2.22 -2.51
N PHE A 162 -10.48 1.70 -3.74
CA PHE A 162 -9.65 0.56 -4.10
C PHE A 162 -8.17 0.86 -3.89
N GLY A 163 -7.68 2.00 -4.41
CA GLY A 163 -6.28 2.41 -4.26
C GLY A 163 -5.87 2.52 -2.79
N MET A 164 -6.73 3.11 -1.94
CA MET A 164 -6.51 3.15 -0.50
C MET A 164 -6.44 1.73 0.10
N ALA A 165 -7.43 0.88 -0.18
CA ALA A 165 -7.44 -0.49 0.32
C ALA A 165 -6.21 -1.29 -0.13
N TYR A 166 -5.77 -1.10 -1.39
CA TYR A 166 -4.59 -1.73 -1.95
C TYR A 166 -3.32 -1.28 -1.23
N MET A 167 -3.15 0.03 -0.97
CA MET A 167 -2.01 0.52 -0.17
C MET A 167 -1.96 -0.13 1.21
N PHE A 168 -3.09 -0.33 1.89
CA PHE A 168 -3.10 -1.00 3.20
C PHE A 168 -2.86 -2.51 3.13
N VAL A 169 -3.51 -3.21 2.21
CA VAL A 169 -3.46 -4.68 2.13
C VAL A 169 -2.19 -5.14 1.43
N HIS A 170 -1.89 -4.62 0.25
CA HIS A 170 -0.73 -5.03 -0.53
C HIS A 170 0.55 -4.43 0.06
N ASP A 171 0.64 -3.11 0.15
CA ASP A 171 1.88 -2.48 0.59
C ASP A 171 2.07 -2.59 2.11
N GLY A 172 1.02 -2.34 2.89
CA GLY A 172 1.07 -2.42 4.34
C GLY A 172 1.17 -3.84 4.89
N LEU A 173 0.28 -4.75 4.47
CA LEU A 173 0.20 -6.10 5.05
C LEU A 173 1.07 -7.15 4.34
N VAL A 174 1.06 -7.18 3.01
CA VAL A 174 1.83 -8.18 2.23
C VAL A 174 3.31 -7.80 2.17
N HIS A 175 3.62 -6.53 1.89
CA HIS A 175 5.00 -6.05 1.76
C HIS A 175 5.58 -5.42 3.03
N ARG A 176 4.79 -5.30 4.10
CA ARG A 176 5.21 -4.70 5.39
C ARG A 176 5.83 -3.29 5.23
N ARG A 177 5.37 -2.52 4.23
CA ARG A 177 5.84 -1.15 3.92
C ARG A 177 5.61 -0.20 5.09
N PHE A 178 4.54 -0.42 5.86
CA PHE A 178 4.25 0.29 7.10
C PHE A 178 3.43 -0.62 8.04
N PRO A 179 3.54 -0.44 9.36
CA PRO A 179 2.80 -1.24 10.33
C PRO A 179 1.28 -0.99 10.22
N VAL A 180 0.55 -2.03 9.85
CA VAL A 180 -0.91 -2.04 9.70
C VAL A 180 -1.63 -2.52 10.97
N GLY A 181 -1.28 -1.94 12.11
CA GLY A 181 -1.99 -2.16 13.39
C GLY A 181 -2.31 -3.63 13.73
N PRO A 182 -3.45 -3.93 14.40
CA PRO A 182 -3.86 -5.28 14.79
C PRO A 182 -4.19 -6.24 13.63
N ILE A 183 -4.25 -5.73 12.39
CA ILE A 183 -4.74 -6.46 11.21
C ILE A 183 -3.72 -7.51 10.74
N GLU A 184 -2.42 -7.30 11.03
CA GLU A 184 -1.34 -8.28 10.76
C GLU A 184 -1.56 -9.61 11.49
N ASN A 185 -2.32 -9.62 12.60
CA ASN A 185 -2.53 -10.81 13.42
C ASN A 185 -3.75 -11.65 13.01
N VAL A 186 -4.54 -11.21 12.01
CA VAL A 186 -5.72 -11.96 11.55
C VAL A 186 -5.26 -13.17 10.70
N PRO A 187 -5.74 -14.40 10.99
CA PRO A 187 -5.25 -15.63 10.33
C PRO A 187 -5.40 -15.64 8.80
N TYR A 188 -6.45 -15.02 8.27
CA TYR A 188 -6.69 -14.92 6.83
C TYR A 188 -5.57 -14.12 6.12
N PHE A 189 -5.24 -12.95 6.66
CA PHE A 189 -4.24 -12.07 6.09
C PHE A 189 -2.81 -12.62 6.20
N ARG A 190 -2.49 -13.37 7.27
CA ARG A 190 -1.20 -14.09 7.38
C ARG A 190 -1.03 -15.14 6.28
N ARG A 191 -2.12 -15.84 5.89
CA ARG A 191 -2.09 -16.81 4.79
C ARG A 191 -1.90 -16.14 3.43
N VAL A 192 -2.56 -14.99 3.21
CA VAL A 192 -2.40 -14.21 1.97
C VAL A 192 -0.97 -13.66 1.83
N ALA A 193 -0.39 -13.14 2.92
CA ALA A 193 0.99 -12.67 2.93
C ALA A 193 1.99 -13.82 2.69
N ALA A 194 1.81 -14.97 3.33
CA ALA A 194 2.64 -16.15 3.11
C ALA A 194 2.55 -16.66 1.66
N ALA A 195 1.35 -16.69 1.07
CA ALA A 195 1.17 -17.12 -0.32
C ALA A 195 1.77 -16.15 -1.36
N HIS A 196 1.94 -14.87 -1.02
CA HIS A 196 2.64 -13.90 -1.86
C HIS A 196 4.17 -14.05 -1.78
N GLN A 197 4.72 -14.46 -0.63
CA GLN A 197 6.16 -14.66 -0.45
C GLN A 197 6.71 -15.94 -1.12
N VAL A 198 5.85 -16.93 -1.41
CA VAL A 198 6.26 -18.26 -1.90
C VAL A 198 6.22 -18.37 -3.44
N ARG A 199 5.83 -17.32 -4.16
CA ARG A 199 5.82 -17.35 -5.63
C ARG A 199 7.20 -16.95 -6.19
N PRO A 200 7.83 -17.77 -7.06
CA PRO A 200 9.09 -17.39 -7.70
C PRO A 200 8.90 -16.09 -8.50
N SER A 201 9.55 -15.02 -8.04
CA SER A 201 9.51 -13.69 -8.63
C SER A 201 10.81 -13.41 -9.36
N ALA A 202 10.94 -13.92 -10.59
CA ALA A 202 11.80 -13.37 -11.63
C ALA A 202 11.53 -14.08 -12.96
N PRO A 203 11.37 -13.37 -14.08
CA PRO A 203 11.67 -13.94 -15.39
C PRO A 203 13.17 -14.28 -15.42
N ASN A 204 13.49 -15.53 -15.75
CA ASN A 204 14.87 -15.98 -15.86
C ASN A 204 15.56 -15.25 -17.05
N ARG A 205 16.30 -14.16 -16.77
CA ARG A 205 17.05 -13.34 -17.76
C ARG A 205 18.29 -14.05 -18.33
N THR A 206 18.24 -15.37 -18.59
CA THR A 206 19.34 -16.11 -19.25
C THR A 206 19.11 -16.45 -20.72
N LYS A 207 18.07 -15.92 -21.39
CA LYS A 207 17.75 -16.35 -22.78
C LYS A 207 17.43 -15.26 -23.82
N LEU A 208 17.79 -13.99 -23.62
CA LEU A 208 17.39 -12.94 -24.58
C LEU A 208 18.49 -11.97 -25.07
N TYR A 209 19.76 -12.38 -25.01
CA TYR A 209 20.80 -11.78 -25.86
C TYR A 209 21.64 -12.92 -26.48
N PRO A 210 21.52 -13.22 -27.78
CA PRO A 210 22.64 -13.81 -28.49
C PRO A 210 23.73 -12.73 -28.49
N SER A 211 24.85 -13.03 -27.83
CA SER A 211 26.08 -12.27 -28.02
C SER A 211 26.43 -12.32 -29.50
N PHE A 212 26.13 -11.25 -30.24
CA PHE A 212 26.84 -10.97 -31.48
C PHE A 212 28.24 -10.49 -31.07
N GLY A 213 29.07 -11.46 -30.72
CA GLY A 213 30.51 -11.31 -30.66
C GLY A 213 31.00 -11.16 -32.09
N SER A 214 31.54 -9.97 -32.35
CA SER A 214 32.47 -9.70 -33.43
C SER A 214 33.65 -10.68 -33.35
N GLU A 215 33.75 -11.62 -34.29
CA GLU A 215 35.02 -12.20 -34.71
C GLU A 215 34.99 -12.43 -36.23
N LEU A 216 35.90 -11.70 -36.89
CA LEU A 216 36.42 -11.82 -38.27
C LEU A 216 35.49 -11.45 -39.44
#